data_AF-A0A8T4NUY5-F1
#
_entry.id   AF-A0A8T4NUY5-F1
#
_cell.length_a   1.000
_cell.length_b   1.000
_cell.length_c   1.000
_cell.angle_alpha   90.00
_cell.angle_beta   90.00
_cell.angle_gamma   90.00
#
_symmetry.space_group_name_H-M   'P 1'
#
loop_
_entity.id
_entity.type
_entity.pdbx_description
1 polymer ?
#
loop_
_entity_poly.entity_id
_entity_poly.type
_entity_poly.pdbx_seq_one_letter_code
_entity_poly.pdbx_strand_id
1 'polypeptide(L)' 'MINKLNSFFKQCVRVWQLLKKPDKKEFTTVAKISAIGLLLVGVIGFVIAMIMGYFGLS' A
#
# COMPACT_ATOMS: atom_id res chain seq x y z
N MET A 1 31.18 -20.10 -10.30
CA MET A 1 30.30 -18.91 -10.25
C MET A 1 28.82 -19.27 -9.97
N ILE A 2 28.29 -20.35 -10.56
CA ILE A 2 26.90 -20.82 -10.36
C ILE A 2 26.53 -21.17 -8.89
N ASN A 3 27.49 -21.67 -8.09
CA ASN A 3 27.22 -22.07 -6.70
C ASN A 3 26.89 -20.89 -5.76
N LYS A 4 27.39 -19.68 -6.04
CA LYS A 4 27.07 -18.51 -5.20
C LYS A 4 25.62 -18.07 -5.37
N LEU A 5 25.12 -18.03 -6.60
CA LEU A 5 23.72 -17.67 -6.89
C LEU A 5 22.72 -18.62 -6.20
N ASN A 6 23.01 -19.93 -6.19
CA ASN A 6 22.20 -20.90 -5.47
C ASN A 6 22.19 -20.67 -3.95
N SER A 7 23.30 -20.21 -3.35
CA SER A 7 23.33 -19.86 -1.93
C SER A 7 22.58 -18.56 -1.65
N PHE A 8 22.67 -17.55 -2.53
CA PHE A 8 21.91 -16.30 -2.42
C PHE A 8 20.40 -16.55 -2.51
N PHE A 9 19.93 -17.36 -3.46
CA PHE A 9 18.52 -17.75 -3.55
C PHE A 9 18.06 -18.50 -2.29
N LYS A 10 18.86 -19.43 -1.75
CA LYS A 10 18.54 -20.11 -0.48
C LYS A 10 18.46 -19.15 0.70
N GLN A 11 19.34 -18.13 0.77
CA GLN A 11 19.27 -17.10 1.80
C GLN A 11 18.01 -16.24 1.66
N CYS A 12 17.67 -15.80 0.44
CA CYS A 12 16.45 -15.03 0.19
C CYS A 12 15.18 -15.81 0.57
N VAL A 13 15.12 -17.11 0.26
CA VAL A 13 14.00 -17.98 0.65
C VAL A 13 13.90 -18.09 2.18
N ARG A 14 15.05 -18.21 2.88
CA ARG A 14 15.07 -18.23 4.35
C ARG A 14 14.52 -16.93 4.94
N VAL A 15 14.94 -15.78 4.40
CA VAL A 15 14.43 -14.46 4.81
C VAL A 15 12.93 -14.34 4.53
N TRP A 16 12.47 -14.85 3.39
CA TRP A 16 11.05 -14.86 3.05
C TRP A 16 10.21 -15.74 3.97
N GLN A 17 10.77 -16.84 4.47
CA GLN A 17 10.12 -17.69 5.47
C GLN A 17 10.17 -17.10 6.89
N LEU A 18 11.18 -16.29 7.20
CA LEU A 18 11.29 -15.54 8.46
C LEU A 18 10.34 -14.35 8.52
N LEU A 19 9.93 -13.80 7.37
CA LEU A 19 8.89 -12.79 7.29
C LEU A 19 7.56 -13.40 7.78
N LYS A 20 7.16 -13.00 8.98
CA LYS A 20 5.89 -13.37 9.62
C LYS A 20 4.75 -13.06 8.65
N LYS A 21 4.06 -14.10 8.17
CA LYS A 21 2.87 -13.94 7.31
C LYS A 21 1.89 -13.03 8.06
N PRO A 22 1.46 -11.89 7.48
CA PRO A 22 0.63 -10.93 8.19
C PRO A 22 -0.65 -11.63 8.67
N ASP A 23 -0.92 -11.51 9.97
CA ASP A 23 -2.14 -12.05 10.55
C ASP A 23 -3.34 -11.37 9.89
N LYS A 24 -4.35 -12.15 9.51
CA LYS A 24 -5.52 -11.66 8.75
C LYS A 24 -6.22 -10.50 9.47
N LYS A 25 -6.13 -10.44 10.80
CA LYS A 25 -6.70 -9.36 11.61
C LYS A 25 -5.95 -8.05 11.41
N GLU A 26 -4.62 -8.08 11.45
CA GLU A 26 -3.77 -6.90 11.26
C GLU A 26 -3.93 -6.33 9.84
N PHE A 27 -3.98 -7.20 8.83
CA PHE A 27 -4.21 -6.78 7.45
C PHE A 27 -5.55 -6.05 7.29
N THR A 28 -6.61 -6.57 7.93
CA THR A 28 -7.94 -5.95 7.88
C THR A 28 -7.96 -4.59 8.60
N THR A 29 -7.25 -4.46 9.72
CA THR A 29 -7.14 -3.21 10.46
C THR A 29 -6.39 -2.14 9.66
N VAL A 30 -5.23 -2.49 9.09
CA VAL A 30 -4.44 -1.58 8.25
C VAL A 30 -5.25 -1.18 7.00
N ALA A 31 -5.89 -2.15 6.34
CA ALA A 31 -6.72 -1.87 5.16
C ALA A 31 -7.88 -0.91 5.46
N LYS A 32 -8.56 -1.05 6.61
CA LYS A 32 -9.62 -0.13 7.04
C LYS A 32 -9.09 1.28 7.30
N ILE A 33 -7.95 1.40 7.97
CA ILE A 33 -7.33 2.70 8.27
C ILE A 33 -6.87 3.39 6.97
N SER A 34 -6.22 2.65 6.07
CA SER A 34 -5.83 3.17 4.75
C SER A 34 -7.03 3.56 3.91
N ALA A 35 -8.11 2.79 3.92
CA ALA A 35 -9.34 3.11 3.21
C ALA A 35 -9.98 4.41 3.72
N ILE A 36 -9.99 4.62 5.05
CA ILE A 36 -10.49 5.88 5.66
C ILE A 36 -9.60 7.06 5.25
N GLY A 37 -8.27 6.89 5.26
CA GLY A 37 -7.34 7.94 4.83
C GLY A 37 -7.51 8.31 3.35
N LEU A 38 -7.63 7.33 2.47
CA LEU A 38 -7.87 7.57 1.03
C LEU A 38 -9.22 8.23 0.77
N LEU A 39 -10.27 7.86 1.52
CA LEU A 39 -11.58 8.48 1.41
C LEU A 39 -11.50 9.96 1.82
N LEU A 40 -10.82 10.27 2.94
CA LEU A 40 -10.65 11.65 3.41
C LEU A 40 -9.90 12.51 2.39
N VAL A 41 -8.76 12.02 1.89
CA VAL A 41 -7.93 12.73 0.89
C VAL A 41 -8.70 12.87 -0.43
N GLY A 42 -9.43 11.84 -0.84
CA GLY A 42 -10.26 11.86 -2.05
C GLY A 42 -11.38 12.88 -1.97
N VAL A 43 -12.07 12.99 -0.82
CA VAL A 43 -13.13 14.00 -0.60
C VAL A 43 -12.53 15.40 -0.62
N ILE A 44 -11.39 15.63 0.03
CA ILE A 44 -10.73 16.94 0.02
C ILE A 44 -10.34 17.34 -1.41
N GLY A 45 -9.73 16.43 -2.17
CA GLY A 45 -9.40 16.66 -3.58
C GLY A 45 -10.64 16.88 -4.45
N PHE A 46 -11.73 16.16 -4.20
CA PHE A 46 -13.00 16.30 -4.91
C PHE A 46 -13.65 17.66 -4.64
N VAL A 47 -13.65 18.14 -3.39
CA VAL A 47 -14.16 19.47 -3.03
C VAL A 47 -13.37 20.56 -3.74
N ILE A 48 -12.05 20.46 -3.77
CA ILE A 48 -11.17 21.41 -4.48
C ILE A 48 -11.46 21.41 -5.99
N ALA A 49 -11.59 20.23 -6.60
CA ALA A 49 -11.91 20.09 -8.01
C ALA A 49 -13.31 20.60 -8.36
N MET A 50 -14.30 20.38 -7.47
CA MET A 50 -15.67 20.88 -7.65
C MET A 50 -15.70 22.42 -7.59
N ILE A 51 -14.98 23.04 -6.65
CA ILE A 51 -14.89 24.50 -6.53
C ILE A 51 -14.19 25.09 -7.76
N MET A 52 -13.05 24.52 -8.17
CA MET A 52 -12.34 24.96 -9.38
C MET A 52 -13.18 24.76 -10.65
N GLY A 53 -13.91 23.66 -10.76
CA GLY A 53 -14.77 23.38 -11.92
C GLY A 53 -15.96 24.33 -12.01
N TYR A 54 -16.59 24.67 -10.87
CA TYR A 54 -17.69 25.64 -10.85
C TYR A 54 -17.22 27.06 -11.17
N PHE A 55 -16.00 27.43 -10.73
CA PHE A 55 -15.43 28.76 -10.95
C PHE A 55 -14.75 28.93 -12.31
N GLY A 56 -14.21 27.87 -12.89
CA GLY A 56 -13.54 27.89 -14.20
C GLY A 56 -14.48 27.76 -15.40
N LEU A 57 -15.78 27.54 -15.18
CA LEU A 57 -16.80 27.41 -16.21
C LEU A 57 -17.75 28.63 -16.28
N SER A 58 -17.55 29.63 -15.41
CA SER A 58 -18.21 30.94 -15.45
C SER A 58 -17.36 31.98 -16.17
#